data_AF-A0A918DEJ1-F1
#
_entry.id   AF-A0A918DEJ1-F1
#
_cell.length_a   1.000
_cell.length_b   1.000
_cell.length_c   1.000
_cell.angle_alpha   90.00
_cell.angle_beta   90.00
_cell.angle_gamma   90.00
#
_symmetry.space_group_name_H-M   'P 1'
#
loop_
_entity.id
_entity.type
_entity.pdbx_description
1 polymer ?
#
loop_
_entity_poly.entity_id
_entity_poly.type
_entity_poly.pdbx_seq_one_letter_code
_entity_poly.pdbx_strand_id
1 'polypeptide(L)'
;MAAVRTWDAFAAAEAEVRAMVADHRWATLPAPARARAIAARGLGTPDGDRWLFGAHARWHLHDPADGRWHLSPPPKGGRARRVGHAAAALPSRVIPQGPDFAAEPGSTQAFIGPDVPAALTDQVRVLLRASGRRSEHDFPLTAFGEIFASDVPGTVAAVWGTVMWCAYAPAFDGNEGLITIFGEYLRRPLPGDEWVRWLPAPPLLDLVALVAERVRSGRSREALRLTAVMADTAQVLLADPRFRPRALALLTMVEPALDRPGLDDRAALRDDETVRRAWLERCPARLSRAVLAETDPSAHFCHTVYELSEALAFTGDPAHAAATLLADLSDSRGMLPGRLDHRLRRAYGELARAGLTGTSAAESTEPDGFPVLGPAQPLPAGPHERHGQVAREGEGWHVPARAPGHHVVSGFEIEPPDRVSAAAVLGSAYAVGLAWARVSGARVPERGFAGQSALVRRVAHERDDVPS
;
A
#
# COMPACT_ATOMS: atom_id res chain seq x y z
N MET A 1 39.99 9.63 -23.52
CA MET A 1 38.85 10.55 -23.70
C MET A 1 37.97 10.46 -22.47
N ALA A 2 38.01 11.45 -21.58
CA ALA A 2 37.14 11.48 -20.41
C ALA A 2 35.69 11.68 -20.85
N ALA A 3 34.79 10.78 -20.44
CA ALA A 3 33.37 10.90 -20.71
C ALA A 3 32.86 12.22 -20.12
N VAL A 4 32.42 13.14 -20.97
CA VAL A 4 31.70 14.35 -20.54
C VAL A 4 30.45 13.85 -19.82
N ARG A 5 30.34 14.11 -18.51
CA ARG A 5 29.11 13.84 -17.76
C ARG A 5 27.98 14.58 -18.48
N THR A 6 27.07 13.83 -19.08
CA THR A 6 25.84 14.35 -19.65
C THR A 6 25.08 15.04 -18.51
N TRP A 7 24.88 16.35 -18.63
CA TRP A 7 24.13 17.15 -17.67
C TRP A 7 22.68 16.66 -17.60
N ASP A 8 22.25 16.16 -16.45
CA ASP A 8 20.86 15.81 -16.19
C ASP A 8 20.10 17.02 -15.64
N ALA A 9 19.22 17.60 -16.46
CA ALA A 9 18.44 18.77 -16.10
C ALA A 9 17.44 18.48 -14.96
N PHE A 10 16.91 17.26 -14.84
CA PHE A 10 16.03 16.89 -13.74
C PHE A 10 16.82 16.83 -12.44
N ALA A 11 17.91 16.07 -12.37
CA ALA A 11 18.75 16.02 -11.17
C ALA A 11 19.26 17.40 -10.73
N ALA A 12 19.66 18.26 -11.67
CA ALA A 12 20.10 19.62 -11.35
C ALA A 12 18.98 20.51 -10.78
N ALA A 13 17.77 20.44 -11.36
CA ALA A 13 16.62 21.19 -10.86
C ALA A 13 16.14 20.68 -9.49
N GLU A 14 16.16 19.36 -9.29
CA GLU A 14 15.88 18.75 -7.98
C GLU A 14 16.88 19.25 -6.92
N ALA A 15 18.17 19.20 -7.19
CA ALA A 15 19.20 19.70 -6.27
C ALA A 15 19.02 21.19 -5.94
N GLU A 16 18.71 22.02 -6.94
CA GLU A 16 18.45 23.45 -6.75
C GLU A 16 17.22 23.70 -5.85
N VAL A 17 16.11 23.00 -6.10
CA VAL A 17 14.90 23.17 -5.29
C VAL A 17 15.12 22.64 -3.87
N ARG A 18 15.80 21.50 -3.69
CA ARG A 18 16.15 20.99 -2.36
C ARG A 18 16.99 22.00 -1.57
N ALA A 19 18.01 22.59 -2.19
CA ALA A 19 18.83 23.62 -1.55
C ALA A 19 18.00 24.86 -1.19
N MET A 20 17.09 25.28 -2.07
CA MET A 20 16.19 26.41 -1.81
C MET A 20 15.22 26.14 -0.65
N VAL A 21 14.63 24.95 -0.58
CA VAL A 21 13.65 24.58 0.47
C VAL A 21 14.33 24.32 1.82
N ALA A 22 15.59 23.89 1.82
CA ALA A 22 16.39 23.70 3.03
C ALA A 22 16.80 25.03 3.70
N ASP A 23 16.73 26.17 3.00
CA ASP A 23 16.95 27.49 3.60
C ASP A 23 15.83 27.81 4.59
N HIS A 24 16.19 28.10 5.85
CA HIS A 24 15.24 28.42 6.93
C HIS A 24 14.28 29.57 6.57
N ARG A 25 14.67 30.47 5.65
CA ARG A 25 13.81 31.56 5.17
C ARG A 25 12.64 31.05 4.32
N TRP A 26 12.75 29.86 3.71
CA TRP A 26 11.69 29.28 2.87
C TRP A 26 10.34 29.21 3.60
N ALA A 27 10.35 28.69 4.82
CA ALA A 27 9.16 28.53 5.65
C ALA A 27 8.48 29.88 5.96
N THR A 28 9.26 30.96 6.01
CA THR A 28 8.78 32.33 6.32
C THR A 28 8.23 33.08 5.10
N LEU A 29 8.49 32.60 3.88
CA LEU A 29 8.02 33.27 2.66
C LEU A 29 6.49 33.21 2.52
N PRO A 30 5.82 34.26 2.04
CA PRO A 30 4.40 34.18 1.68
C PRO A 30 4.15 33.12 0.60
N ALA A 31 2.99 32.46 0.63
CA ALA A 31 2.63 31.42 -0.34
C ALA A 31 2.78 31.86 -1.83
N PRO A 32 2.40 33.09 -2.23
CA PRO A 32 2.64 33.55 -3.61
C PRO A 32 4.12 33.68 -3.97
N ALA A 33 5.00 34.00 -3.01
CA ALA A 33 6.43 34.08 -3.24
C ALA A 33 7.04 32.69 -3.43
N ARG A 34 6.63 31.71 -2.61
CA ARG A 34 6.99 30.30 -2.79
C ARG A 34 6.52 29.77 -4.15
N ALA A 35 5.28 30.08 -4.54
CA ALA A 35 4.73 29.70 -5.85
C ALA A 35 5.60 30.23 -7.00
N ARG A 36 5.99 31.52 -6.97
CA ARG A 36 6.86 32.12 -7.99
C ARG A 36 8.23 31.46 -8.06
N ALA A 37 8.82 31.18 -6.90
CA ALA A 37 10.14 30.54 -6.82
C ALA A 37 10.14 29.12 -7.42
N ILE A 38 9.09 28.34 -7.19
CA ILE A 38 8.92 27.01 -7.80
C ILE A 38 8.63 27.13 -9.30
N ALA A 39 7.71 28.01 -9.68
CA ALA A 39 7.31 28.20 -11.07
C ALA A 39 8.47 28.60 -12.00
N ALA A 40 9.46 29.35 -11.47
CA ALA A 40 10.66 29.74 -12.20
C ALA A 40 11.62 28.57 -12.51
N ARG A 41 11.43 27.42 -11.86
CA ARG A 41 12.28 26.21 -11.97
C ARG A 41 11.60 25.08 -12.76
N GLY A 42 10.53 25.39 -13.47
CA GLY A 42 9.88 24.45 -14.36
C GLY A 42 10.83 23.89 -15.42
N LEU A 43 10.60 22.65 -15.80
CA LEU A 43 11.30 21.99 -16.91
C LEU A 43 10.30 21.68 -18.01
N GLY A 44 10.75 21.81 -19.26
CA GLY A 44 10.02 21.43 -20.45
C GLY A 44 10.79 20.39 -21.24
N THR A 45 10.10 19.34 -21.68
CA THR A 45 10.65 18.27 -22.52
C THR A 45 10.22 18.44 -24.00
N PRO A 46 10.91 17.79 -24.96
CA PRO A 46 10.62 17.94 -26.40
C PRO A 46 9.21 17.53 -26.83
N ASP A 47 8.60 16.62 -26.10
CA ASP A 47 7.20 16.17 -26.26
C ASP A 47 6.17 17.23 -25.80
N GLY A 48 6.63 18.36 -25.24
CA GLY A 48 5.78 19.46 -24.79
C GLY A 48 5.39 19.37 -23.31
N ASP A 49 5.79 18.31 -22.62
CA ASP A 49 5.46 18.12 -21.22
C ASP A 49 6.17 19.13 -20.32
N ARG A 50 5.47 19.49 -19.24
CA ARG A 50 5.95 20.45 -18.25
C ARG A 50 6.04 19.79 -16.89
N TRP A 51 7.16 20.02 -16.24
CA TRP A 51 7.54 19.35 -15.01
C TRP A 51 7.91 20.35 -13.93
N LEU A 52 7.55 20.05 -12.69
CA LEU A 52 7.98 20.78 -11.50
C LEU A 52 8.42 19.81 -10.42
N PHE A 53 9.57 20.09 -9.81
CA PHE A 53 9.94 19.46 -8.56
C PHE A 53 9.38 20.29 -7.40
N GLY A 54 8.55 19.68 -6.56
CA GLY A 54 7.70 20.40 -5.64
C GLY A 54 7.45 19.63 -4.35
N ALA A 55 6.26 19.84 -3.78
CA ALA A 55 5.85 19.31 -2.48
C ALA A 55 6.19 17.81 -2.32
N HIS A 56 6.48 17.42 -1.09
CA HIS A 56 6.93 16.08 -0.70
C HIS A 56 8.24 15.62 -1.36
N ALA A 57 9.01 16.57 -1.91
CA ALA A 57 10.21 16.31 -2.70
C ALA A 57 9.96 15.33 -3.85
N ARG A 58 8.86 15.53 -4.58
CA ARG A 58 8.45 14.70 -5.73
C ARG A 58 8.26 15.53 -7.00
N TRP A 59 8.40 14.86 -8.14
CA TRP A 59 8.13 15.42 -9.46
C TRP A 59 6.63 15.45 -9.76
N HIS A 60 6.21 16.55 -10.39
CA HIS A 60 4.85 16.80 -10.81
C HIS A 60 4.82 17.07 -12.32
N LEU A 61 3.99 16.32 -13.03
CA LEU A 61 3.73 16.46 -14.45
C LEU A 61 2.43 17.23 -14.67
N HIS A 62 2.48 18.27 -15.51
CA HIS A 62 1.30 19.03 -15.90
C HIS A 62 0.52 18.27 -16.97
N ASP A 63 -0.77 18.04 -16.72
CA ASP A 63 -1.71 17.51 -17.71
C ASP A 63 -2.32 18.69 -18.50
N PRO A 64 -2.04 18.81 -19.82
CA PRO A 64 -2.59 19.89 -20.63
C PRO A 64 -4.10 19.78 -20.86
N ALA A 65 -4.71 18.61 -20.66
CA ALA A 65 -6.14 18.39 -20.92
C ALA A 65 -7.03 18.98 -19.82
N ASP A 66 -6.60 18.91 -18.55
CA ASP A 66 -7.38 19.40 -17.41
C ASP A 66 -6.65 20.47 -16.58
N GLY A 67 -5.42 20.82 -16.95
CA GLY A 67 -4.59 21.83 -16.27
C GLY A 67 -4.08 21.40 -14.90
N ARG A 68 -4.21 20.12 -14.53
CA ARG A 68 -3.80 19.61 -13.22
C ARG A 68 -2.35 19.18 -13.24
N TRP A 69 -1.72 19.31 -12.07
CA TRP A 69 -0.43 18.71 -11.78
C TRP A 69 -0.62 17.36 -11.11
N HIS A 70 -0.04 16.32 -11.69
CA HIS A 70 -0.06 14.93 -11.22
C HIS A 70 1.32 14.52 -10.72
N LEU A 71 1.39 13.72 -9.66
CA LEU A 71 2.66 13.09 -9.27
C LEU A 71 3.08 12.12 -10.37
N SER A 72 4.28 12.29 -10.91
CA SER A 72 4.84 11.39 -11.91
C SER A 72 6.37 11.47 -11.84
N PRO A 73 7.11 10.35 -11.81
CA PRO A 73 8.57 10.40 -11.83
C PRO A 73 9.08 10.90 -13.18
N PRO A 74 10.23 11.61 -13.20
CA PRO A 74 10.77 12.18 -14.43
C PRO A 74 11.34 11.08 -15.33
N PRO A 75 11.34 11.26 -16.66
CA PRO A 75 11.95 10.30 -17.58
C PRO A 75 13.48 10.23 -17.39
N LYS A 76 14.03 9.02 -17.31
CA LYS A 76 15.49 8.81 -17.22
C LYS A 76 16.17 9.19 -18.52
N GLY A 77 17.23 10.00 -18.44
CA GLY A 77 18.03 10.42 -19.60
C GLY A 77 17.29 11.34 -20.58
N GLY A 78 16.10 11.84 -20.21
CA GLY A 78 15.31 12.74 -21.04
C GLY A 78 15.98 14.09 -21.22
N ARG A 79 15.97 14.61 -22.45
CA ARG A 79 16.37 16.00 -22.69
C ARG A 79 15.32 16.92 -22.08
N ALA A 80 15.72 17.84 -21.22
CA ALA A 80 14.85 18.87 -20.68
C ALA A 80 15.55 20.23 -20.68
N ARG A 81 14.76 21.29 -20.79
CA ARG A 81 15.23 22.68 -20.68
C ARG A 81 14.41 23.43 -19.65
N ARG A 82 15.01 24.44 -19.03
CA ARG A 82 14.29 25.31 -18.10
C ARG A 82 13.19 26.08 -18.84
N VAL A 83 11.98 26.03 -18.31
CA VAL A 83 10.82 26.79 -18.79
C VAL A 83 10.14 27.42 -17.57
N GLY A 84 9.84 28.72 -17.66
CA GLY A 84 9.04 29.37 -16.62
C GLY A 84 7.58 28.92 -16.69
N HIS A 85 6.93 28.79 -15.53
CA HIS A 85 5.47 28.68 -15.43
C HIS A 85 4.87 29.96 -14.85
N ALA A 86 3.63 30.28 -15.22
CA ALA A 86 2.87 31.32 -14.53
C ALA A 86 2.60 30.88 -13.07
N ALA A 87 3.17 31.62 -12.11
CA ALA A 87 3.08 31.28 -10.68
C ALA A 87 1.67 31.35 -10.10
N ALA A 88 0.83 32.25 -10.64
CA ALA A 88 -0.58 32.40 -10.23
C ALA A 88 -1.43 31.14 -10.51
N ALA A 89 -0.92 30.21 -11.33
CA ALA A 89 -1.60 28.98 -11.70
C ALA A 89 -1.15 27.75 -10.90
N LEU A 90 -0.20 27.87 -9.96
CA LEU A 90 0.27 26.71 -9.20
C LEU A 90 -0.65 26.39 -8.01
N PRO A 91 -1.21 25.17 -7.94
CA PRO A 91 -2.01 24.76 -6.79
C PRO A 91 -1.13 24.54 -5.56
N SER A 92 -1.69 24.76 -4.36
CA SER A 92 -0.98 24.65 -3.08
C SER A 92 -0.30 23.30 -2.87
N ARG A 93 -0.92 22.21 -3.35
CA ARG A 93 -0.39 20.84 -3.27
C ARG A 93 0.93 20.60 -4.03
N VAL A 94 1.33 21.50 -4.94
CA VAL A 94 2.61 21.42 -5.66
C VAL A 94 3.70 22.23 -4.94
N ILE A 95 3.31 23.17 -4.08
CA ILE A 95 4.24 24.13 -3.46
C ILE A 95 4.79 23.53 -2.16
N PRO A 96 6.12 23.35 -2.03
CA PRO A 96 6.74 22.87 -0.80
C PRO A 96 6.45 23.78 0.39
N GLN A 97 6.19 23.18 1.56
CA GLN A 97 6.05 23.91 2.82
C GLN A 97 7.36 23.94 3.63
N GLY A 98 8.32 23.07 3.30
CA GLY A 98 9.58 22.91 4.01
C GLY A 98 9.64 21.54 4.69
N PRO A 99 8.84 21.28 5.74
CA PRO A 99 8.86 20.00 6.45
C PRO A 99 8.56 18.78 5.57
N ASP A 100 7.77 18.95 4.51
CA ASP A 100 7.44 17.90 3.55
C ASP A 100 8.66 17.38 2.76
N PHE A 101 9.77 18.13 2.71
CA PHE A 101 11.04 17.68 2.11
C PHE A 101 11.86 16.78 3.03
N ALA A 102 11.57 16.78 4.34
CA ALA A 102 12.19 15.89 5.31
C ALA A 102 11.47 14.54 5.44
N ALA A 103 10.38 14.33 4.68
CA ALA A 103 9.68 13.06 4.68
C ALA A 103 10.59 11.94 4.15
N GLU A 104 10.77 10.88 4.93
CA GLU A 104 11.41 9.65 4.48
C GLU A 104 10.49 8.88 3.53
N PRO A 105 10.98 8.32 2.41
CA PRO A 105 10.14 7.53 1.50
C PRO A 105 9.55 6.33 2.22
N GLY A 106 8.36 5.90 1.80
CA GLY A 106 7.92 4.56 2.15
C GLY A 106 8.94 3.56 1.58
N SER A 107 9.22 2.49 2.32
CA SER A 107 10.03 1.42 1.76
C SER A 107 9.23 0.70 0.68
N THR A 108 9.68 0.80 -0.57
CA THR A 108 9.10 0.04 -1.68
C THR A 108 9.49 -1.43 -1.63
N GLN A 109 10.47 -1.81 -0.81
CA GLN A 109 10.87 -3.21 -0.60
C GLN A 109 9.72 -4.01 -0.01
N ALA A 110 9.26 -5.04 -0.74
CA ALA A 110 8.37 -6.06 -0.21
C ALA A 110 9.08 -6.91 0.85
N PHE A 111 8.30 -7.51 1.77
CA PHE A 111 8.79 -8.56 2.66
C PHE A 111 8.82 -9.95 1.98
N ILE A 112 8.82 -9.96 0.64
CA ILE A 112 9.05 -11.11 -0.23
C ILE A 112 10.55 -11.17 -0.65
N GLY A 113 11.33 -10.16 -0.23
CA GLY A 113 12.79 -10.07 -0.40
C GLY A 113 13.55 -10.50 0.86
N PRO A 114 14.60 -9.78 1.30
CA PRO A 114 15.32 -10.16 2.51
C PRO A 114 14.41 -10.12 3.74
N ASP A 115 14.49 -11.18 4.54
CA ASP A 115 13.72 -11.33 5.78
C ASP A 115 13.87 -10.11 6.69
N VAL A 116 12.89 -9.92 7.58
CA VAL A 116 13.08 -9.02 8.72
C VAL A 116 14.30 -9.45 9.55
N PRO A 117 15.24 -8.54 9.87
CA PRO A 117 16.43 -8.89 10.64
C PRO A 117 16.06 -9.70 11.89
N ALA A 118 16.71 -10.86 12.07
CA ALA A 118 16.39 -11.78 13.16
C ALA A 118 16.40 -11.10 14.54
N ALA A 119 17.32 -10.16 14.77
CA ALA A 119 17.39 -9.39 16.01
C ALA A 119 16.12 -8.55 16.27
N LEU A 120 15.51 -7.97 15.22
CA LEU A 120 14.24 -7.24 15.34
C LEU A 120 13.11 -8.22 15.64
N THR A 121 13.03 -9.33 14.89
CA THR A 121 12.05 -10.39 15.11
C THR A 121 12.10 -10.96 16.53
N ASP A 122 13.31 -11.15 17.07
CA ASP A 122 13.52 -11.64 18.44
C ASP A 122 13.04 -10.62 19.49
N GLN A 123 13.29 -9.32 19.29
CA GLN A 123 12.79 -8.27 20.18
C GLN A 123 11.26 -8.21 20.18
N VAL A 124 10.63 -8.29 19.00
CA VAL A 124 9.16 -8.35 18.89
C VAL A 124 8.64 -9.63 19.56
N ARG A 125 9.31 -10.77 19.40
CA ARG A 125 8.94 -12.03 20.08
C ARG A 125 8.96 -11.90 21.60
N VAL A 126 9.95 -11.19 22.16
CA VAL A 126 10.01 -10.93 23.60
C VAL A 126 8.81 -10.08 24.06
N LEU A 127 8.52 -8.99 23.34
CA LEU A 127 7.35 -8.15 23.62
C LEU A 127 6.04 -8.95 23.51
N LEU A 128 5.89 -9.73 22.45
CA LEU A 128 4.72 -10.56 22.19
C LEU A 128 4.47 -11.55 23.32
N ARG A 129 5.49 -12.28 23.76
CA ARG A 129 5.39 -13.23 24.89
C ARG A 129 5.00 -12.54 26.20
N ALA A 130 5.50 -11.33 26.45
CA ALA A 130 5.13 -10.56 27.64
C ALA A 130 3.68 -10.04 27.57
N SER A 131 3.21 -9.70 26.37
CA SER A 131 1.83 -9.28 26.11
C SER A 131 0.84 -10.46 26.17
N GLY A 132 1.20 -11.63 25.65
CA GLY A 132 0.35 -12.83 25.67
C GLY A 132 0.05 -13.39 27.06
N ARG A 133 0.86 -13.05 28.08
CA ARG A 133 0.62 -13.45 29.49
C ARG A 133 -0.42 -12.61 30.22
N ARG A 134 -1.01 -11.60 29.56
CA ARG A 134 -2.02 -10.73 30.15
C ARG A 134 -3.41 -11.36 30.02
N SER A 135 -4.32 -11.03 30.94
CA SER A 135 -5.70 -11.50 30.83
C SER A 135 -6.45 -10.72 29.75
N GLU A 136 -7.19 -11.45 28.96
CA GLU A 136 -8.24 -11.02 28.04
C GLU A 136 -9.37 -10.23 28.73
N HIS A 137 -9.59 -10.42 30.04
CA HIS A 137 -10.57 -9.63 30.78
C HIS A 137 -10.08 -8.21 31.05
N ASP A 138 -8.80 -8.07 31.41
CA ASP A 138 -8.16 -6.77 31.61
C ASP A 138 -7.91 -6.06 30.27
N PHE A 139 -7.71 -6.83 29.20
CA PHE A 139 -7.43 -6.36 27.84
C PHE A 139 -8.29 -7.13 26.81
N PRO A 140 -9.58 -6.80 26.64
CA PRO A 140 -10.43 -7.46 25.67
C PRO A 140 -10.08 -7.04 24.25
N LEU A 141 -10.44 -7.94 23.34
CA LEU A 141 -10.24 -7.76 21.92
C LEU A 141 -11.37 -6.92 21.31
N THR A 142 -11.23 -5.60 21.33
CA THR A 142 -12.23 -4.64 20.81
C THR A 142 -12.07 -4.35 19.31
N ALA A 143 -10.91 -4.73 18.74
CA ALA A 143 -10.59 -4.70 17.32
C ALA A 143 -9.85 -5.99 16.95
N PHE A 144 -9.67 -6.29 15.65
CA PHE A 144 -8.95 -7.48 15.16
C PHE A 144 -9.60 -8.85 15.43
N GLY A 145 -10.89 -8.92 15.75
CA GLY A 145 -11.61 -10.19 16.02
C GLY A 145 -11.76 -11.13 14.82
N GLU A 146 -11.46 -10.66 13.61
CA GLU A 146 -11.35 -11.50 12.42
C GLU A 146 -10.01 -12.25 12.35
N ILE A 147 -8.97 -11.72 13.01
CA ILE A 147 -7.59 -12.23 12.96
C ILE A 147 -7.30 -13.15 14.15
N PHE A 148 -7.68 -12.73 15.37
CA PHE A 148 -7.32 -13.42 16.60
C PHE A 148 -8.49 -14.22 17.19
N ALA A 149 -8.16 -15.28 17.93
CA ALA A 149 -9.14 -16.00 18.73
C ALA A 149 -9.67 -15.12 19.88
N SER A 150 -10.86 -15.43 20.40
CA SER A 150 -11.56 -14.58 21.37
C SER A 150 -10.90 -14.52 22.76
N ASP A 151 -10.05 -15.49 23.07
CA ASP A 151 -9.25 -15.61 24.29
C ASP A 151 -7.90 -14.87 24.21
N VAL A 152 -7.58 -14.25 23.07
CA VAL A 152 -6.36 -13.48 22.89
C VAL A 152 -6.50 -12.10 23.53
N PRO A 153 -5.57 -11.67 24.40
CA PRO A 153 -5.62 -10.36 24.99
C PRO A 153 -5.32 -9.27 23.96
N GLY A 154 -6.01 -8.13 24.06
CA GLY A 154 -5.84 -6.96 23.21
C GLY A 154 -4.42 -6.38 23.20
N THR A 155 -3.56 -6.75 24.16
CA THR A 155 -2.12 -6.41 24.12
C THR A 155 -1.36 -7.16 23.02
N VAL A 156 -1.75 -8.39 22.67
CA VAL A 156 -1.22 -9.10 21.50
C VAL A 156 -1.68 -8.43 20.21
N ALA A 157 -2.97 -8.06 20.16
CA ALA A 157 -3.53 -7.32 19.03
C ALA A 157 -2.86 -5.94 18.86
N ALA A 158 -2.46 -5.27 19.95
CA ALA A 158 -1.71 -4.02 19.88
C ALA A 158 -0.32 -4.21 19.25
N VAL A 159 0.40 -5.29 19.57
CA VAL A 159 1.70 -5.60 18.92
C VAL A 159 1.50 -5.87 17.43
N TRP A 160 0.58 -6.76 17.06
CA TRP A 160 0.28 -7.08 15.67
C TRP A 160 -0.17 -5.85 14.87
N GLY A 161 -1.15 -5.11 15.41
CA GLY A 161 -1.69 -3.91 14.79
C GLY A 161 -0.60 -2.86 14.60
N THR A 162 0.33 -2.72 15.54
CA THR A 162 1.46 -1.78 15.40
C THR A 162 2.41 -2.22 14.29
N VAL A 163 2.78 -3.50 14.21
CA VAL A 163 3.61 -4.04 13.12
C VAL A 163 2.95 -3.81 11.77
N MET A 164 1.67 -4.19 11.63
CA MET A 164 0.94 -4.09 10.37
C MET A 164 0.63 -2.65 9.97
N TRP A 165 0.30 -1.80 10.93
CA TRP A 165 0.12 -0.37 10.68
C TRP A 165 1.44 0.29 10.31
N CYS A 166 2.57 -0.09 10.92
CA CYS A 166 3.85 0.51 10.54
C CYS A 166 4.38 0.03 9.19
N ALA A 167 3.96 -1.15 8.72
CA ALA A 167 4.34 -1.67 7.42
C ALA A 167 3.79 -0.79 6.29
N TYR A 168 4.65 -0.46 5.34
CA TYR A 168 4.25 0.29 4.13
C TYR A 168 3.39 -0.57 3.19
N ALA A 169 3.83 -1.81 2.94
CA ALA A 169 3.13 -2.81 2.13
C ALA A 169 3.26 -4.19 2.83
N PRO A 170 2.30 -4.60 3.68
CA PRO A 170 2.35 -5.87 4.42
C PRO A 170 2.13 -7.11 3.54
N ALA A 171 3.06 -7.35 2.61
CA ALA A 171 3.16 -8.58 1.82
C ALA A 171 4.43 -9.32 2.21
N PHE A 172 4.28 -10.48 2.86
CA PHE A 172 5.35 -11.24 3.50
C PHE A 172 5.61 -12.56 2.81
N ASP A 173 6.87 -13.02 2.76
CA ASP A 173 7.19 -14.41 2.41
C ASP A 173 6.42 -15.35 3.35
N GLY A 174 5.96 -16.49 2.82
CA GLY A 174 5.27 -17.53 3.58
C GLY A 174 6.03 -17.99 4.83
N ASN A 175 7.37 -17.93 4.78
CA ASN A 175 8.31 -18.31 5.83
C ASN A 175 8.80 -17.14 6.70
N GLU A 176 8.28 -15.92 6.50
CA GLU A 176 8.75 -14.75 7.25
C GLU A 176 8.61 -14.95 8.76
N GLY A 177 9.74 -14.82 9.46
CA GLY A 177 9.84 -15.06 10.89
C GLY A 177 9.03 -14.07 11.73
N LEU A 178 8.96 -12.79 11.33
CA LEU A 178 8.24 -11.75 12.08
C LEU A 178 6.74 -12.05 12.21
N ILE A 179 6.15 -12.66 11.19
CA ILE A 179 4.71 -12.94 11.19
C ILE A 179 4.43 -14.29 11.83
N THR A 180 5.32 -15.26 11.62
CA THR A 180 5.20 -16.62 12.15
C THR A 180 5.14 -16.66 13.68
N ILE A 181 5.78 -15.73 14.40
CA ILE A 181 5.73 -15.68 15.88
C ILE A 181 4.32 -15.45 16.45
N PHE A 182 3.37 -14.97 15.64
CA PHE A 182 1.98 -14.77 16.06
C PHE A 182 1.11 -16.02 15.92
N GLY A 183 1.63 -17.10 15.31
CA GLY A 183 0.86 -18.27 14.91
C GLY A 183 -0.02 -18.87 16.01
N GLU A 184 0.45 -18.86 17.27
CA GLU A 184 -0.31 -19.41 18.41
C GLU A 184 -1.57 -18.62 18.79
N TYR A 185 -1.68 -17.35 18.36
CA TYR A 185 -2.80 -16.46 18.71
C TYR A 185 -3.86 -16.39 17.59
N LEU A 186 -3.52 -16.81 16.39
CA LEU A 186 -4.38 -16.59 15.23
C LEU A 186 -5.61 -17.50 15.26
N ARG A 187 -6.75 -16.93 14.90
CA ARG A 187 -8.04 -17.65 14.81
C ARG A 187 -8.04 -18.71 13.72
N ARG A 188 -7.27 -18.45 12.65
CA ARG A 188 -7.07 -19.34 11.50
C ARG A 188 -5.59 -19.25 11.12
N PRO A 189 -5.00 -20.32 10.57
CA PRO A 189 -3.71 -20.22 9.91
C PRO A 189 -3.75 -19.05 8.91
N LEU A 190 -2.67 -18.27 8.85
CA LEU A 190 -2.61 -17.19 7.87
C LEU A 190 -2.77 -17.79 6.47
N PRO A 191 -3.51 -17.12 5.58
CA PRO A 191 -3.65 -17.58 4.21
C PRO A 191 -2.26 -17.71 3.55
N GLY A 192 -2.12 -18.75 2.71
CA GLY A 192 -0.94 -18.99 1.89
C GLY A 192 0.15 -19.82 2.59
N ASP A 193 0.20 -21.11 2.28
CA ASP A 193 1.36 -21.97 2.59
C ASP A 193 2.36 -22.06 1.43
N GLU A 194 2.03 -21.49 0.26
CA GLU A 194 2.85 -21.71 -0.93
C GLU A 194 4.02 -20.71 -1.04
N TRP A 195 3.81 -19.38 -1.02
CA TRP A 195 4.93 -18.43 -1.22
C TRP A 195 4.79 -17.03 -0.59
N VAL A 196 3.60 -16.40 -0.60
CA VAL A 196 3.41 -15.02 -0.10
C VAL A 196 2.10 -14.87 0.68
N ARG A 197 2.17 -14.15 1.81
CA ARG A 197 1.05 -13.75 2.66
C ARG A 197 0.71 -12.29 2.42
N TRP A 198 -0.45 -12.05 1.80
CA TRP A 198 -0.98 -10.72 1.54
C TRP A 198 -1.86 -10.27 2.71
N LEU A 199 -1.33 -9.43 3.59
CA LEU A 199 -2.04 -8.99 4.79
C LEU A 199 -2.55 -7.55 4.60
N PRO A 200 -3.78 -7.24 5.03
CA PRO A 200 -4.25 -5.85 5.01
C PRO A 200 -3.52 -5.03 6.08
N ALA A 201 -3.19 -3.78 5.75
CA ALA A 201 -2.77 -2.81 6.75
C ALA A 201 -4.02 -2.32 7.53
N PRO A 202 -4.10 -2.50 8.86
CA PRO A 202 -5.23 -2.01 9.62
C PRO A 202 -5.24 -0.47 9.63
N PRO A 203 -6.41 0.18 9.73
CA PRO A 203 -6.50 1.60 9.98
C PRO A 203 -5.97 1.93 11.38
N LEU A 204 -5.48 3.16 11.58
CA LEU A 204 -5.09 3.66 12.91
C LEU A 204 -6.24 3.55 13.94
N LEU A 205 -7.48 3.63 13.46
CA LEU A 205 -8.68 3.52 14.29
C LEU A 205 -8.74 2.22 15.07
N ASP A 206 -8.25 1.10 14.53
CA ASP A 206 -8.29 -0.20 15.21
C ASP A 206 -7.36 -0.23 16.43
N LEU A 207 -6.19 0.41 16.33
CA LEU A 207 -5.29 0.60 17.48
C LEU A 207 -5.92 1.52 18.52
N VAL A 208 -6.53 2.62 18.07
CA VAL A 208 -7.21 3.57 18.94
C VAL A 208 -8.37 2.92 19.70
N ALA A 209 -9.15 2.04 19.05
CA ALA A 209 -10.27 1.34 19.67
C ALA A 209 -9.85 0.47 20.87
N LEU A 210 -8.64 -0.13 20.83
CA LEU A 210 -8.09 -0.88 21.96
C LEU A 210 -7.89 0.04 23.19
N VAL A 211 -7.31 1.23 22.98
CA VAL A 211 -7.00 2.18 24.05
C VAL A 211 -8.26 2.89 24.55
N ALA A 212 -9.06 3.43 23.64
CA ALA A 212 -10.21 4.27 23.95
C ALA A 212 -11.30 3.51 24.71
N GLU A 213 -11.49 2.22 24.42
CA GLU A 213 -12.44 1.40 25.16
C GLU A 213 -12.00 1.23 26.63
N ARG A 214 -10.72 0.98 26.90
CA ARG A 214 -10.22 0.90 28.29
C ARG A 214 -10.45 2.20 29.06
N VAL A 215 -10.24 3.35 28.40
CA VAL A 215 -10.52 4.66 29.00
C VAL A 215 -12.01 4.82 29.33
N ARG A 216 -12.91 4.49 28.41
CA ARG A 216 -14.37 4.54 28.64
C ARG A 216 -14.83 3.63 29.78
N SER A 217 -14.15 2.49 29.95
CA SER A 217 -14.40 1.55 31.04
C SER A 217 -13.78 1.96 32.39
N GLY A 218 -13.19 3.16 32.49
CA GLY A 218 -12.53 3.65 33.70
C GLY A 218 -11.22 2.92 34.03
N ARG A 219 -10.67 2.16 33.07
CA ARG A 219 -9.46 1.34 33.18
C ARG A 219 -8.25 2.10 32.64
N SER A 220 -7.96 3.26 33.23
CA SER A 220 -6.91 4.17 32.73
C SER A 220 -5.51 3.55 32.77
N ARG A 221 -5.22 2.64 33.71
CA ARG A 221 -3.91 1.96 33.79
C ARG A 221 -3.72 0.99 32.63
N GLU A 222 -4.76 0.26 32.28
CA GLU A 222 -4.80 -0.69 31.19
C GLU A 222 -4.74 0.04 29.84
N ALA A 223 -5.41 1.19 29.71
CA ALA A 223 -5.28 2.08 28.55
C ALA A 223 -3.84 2.58 28.33
N LEU A 224 -3.19 3.06 29.41
CA LEU A 224 -1.78 3.45 29.36
C LEU A 224 -0.87 2.27 29.02
N ARG A 225 -1.19 1.07 29.51
CA ARG A 225 -0.41 -0.13 29.19
C ARG A 225 -0.51 -0.51 27.71
N LEU A 226 -1.69 -0.42 27.10
CA LEU A 226 -1.85 -0.63 25.65
C LEU A 226 -1.07 0.41 24.84
N THR A 227 -1.15 1.67 25.25
CA THR A 227 -0.39 2.77 24.65
C THR A 227 1.12 2.50 24.74
N ALA A 228 1.60 2.02 25.90
CA ALA A 228 3.00 1.67 26.11
C ALA A 228 3.42 0.48 25.25
N VAL A 229 2.58 -0.55 25.09
CA VAL A 229 2.87 -1.69 24.20
C VAL A 229 3.00 -1.24 22.74
N MET A 230 2.16 -0.31 22.28
CA MET A 230 2.28 0.28 20.94
C MET A 230 3.59 1.07 20.80
N ALA A 231 3.95 1.88 21.79
CA ALA A 231 5.19 2.64 21.80
C ALA A 231 6.43 1.72 21.81
N ASP A 232 6.48 0.74 22.71
CA ASP A 232 7.57 -0.25 22.80
C ASP A 232 7.74 -1.00 21.48
N THR A 233 6.63 -1.40 20.85
CA THR A 233 6.67 -2.09 19.55
C THR A 233 7.19 -1.16 18.45
N ALA A 234 6.68 0.08 18.37
CA ALA A 234 7.15 1.06 17.39
C ALA A 234 8.64 1.38 17.57
N GLN A 235 9.12 1.48 18.81
CA GLN A 235 10.53 1.71 19.13
C GLN A 235 11.44 0.60 18.60
N VAL A 236 11.03 -0.67 18.71
CA VAL A 236 11.75 -1.81 18.10
C VAL A 236 11.76 -1.70 16.57
N LEU A 237 10.63 -1.32 15.98
CA LEU A 237 10.48 -1.23 14.53
C LEU A 237 11.30 -0.10 13.88
N LEU A 238 11.72 0.93 14.62
CA LEU A 238 12.59 2.00 14.10
C LEU A 238 13.90 1.48 13.50
N ALA A 239 14.38 0.32 13.95
CA ALA A 239 15.62 -0.29 13.48
C ALA A 239 15.58 -0.64 11.98
N ASP A 240 14.39 -0.90 11.41
CA ASP A 240 14.24 -1.34 10.03
C ASP A 240 13.55 -0.26 9.16
N PRO A 241 14.14 0.13 8.01
CA PRO A 241 13.57 1.15 7.12
C PRO A 241 12.15 0.86 6.62
N ARG A 242 11.70 -0.41 6.61
CA ARG A 242 10.36 -0.79 6.17
C ARG A 242 9.25 -0.27 7.07
N PHE A 243 9.55 -0.06 8.34
CA PHE A 243 8.60 0.38 9.35
C PHE A 243 8.89 1.80 9.86
N ARG A 244 10.15 2.23 9.81
CA ARG A 244 10.66 3.44 10.48
C ARG A 244 9.79 4.69 10.28
N PRO A 245 9.36 5.10 9.07
CA PRO A 245 8.61 6.34 8.91
C PRO A 245 7.29 6.36 9.69
N ARG A 246 6.56 5.24 9.66
CA ARG A 246 5.29 5.09 10.39
C ARG A 246 5.53 4.82 11.86
N ALA A 247 6.54 4.02 12.24
CA ALA A 247 6.92 3.83 13.63
C ALA A 247 7.25 5.15 14.34
N LEU A 248 8.04 6.01 13.69
CA LEU A 248 8.34 7.36 14.20
C LEU A 248 7.07 8.22 14.30
N ALA A 249 6.17 8.13 13.32
CA ALA A 249 4.89 8.83 13.39
C ALA A 249 4.06 8.35 14.59
N LEU A 250 3.90 7.04 14.78
CA LEU A 250 3.13 6.47 15.89
C LEU A 250 3.69 6.92 17.24
N LEU A 251 5.01 6.86 17.44
CA LEU A 251 5.67 7.35 18.66
C LEU A 251 5.28 8.80 18.97
N THR A 252 5.37 9.69 17.98
CA THR A 252 4.98 11.10 18.18
C THR A 252 3.50 11.31 18.53
N MET A 253 2.63 10.37 18.16
CA MET A 253 1.21 10.42 18.49
C MET A 253 0.93 9.93 19.92
N VAL A 254 1.63 8.89 20.36
CA VAL A 254 1.29 8.13 21.58
C VAL A 254 2.15 8.50 22.80
N GLU A 255 3.42 8.86 22.62
CA GLU A 255 4.31 9.25 23.72
C GLU A 255 3.76 10.41 24.57
N PRO A 256 3.12 11.46 24.01
CA PRO A 256 2.54 12.52 24.83
C PRO A 256 1.49 12.03 25.83
N ALA A 257 0.78 10.93 25.55
CA ALA A 257 -0.21 10.34 26.46
C ALA A 257 0.45 9.49 27.56
N LEU A 258 1.65 8.95 27.30
CA LEU A 258 2.47 8.27 28.32
C LEU A 258 3.07 9.29 29.30
N ASP A 259 3.52 10.44 28.81
CA ASP A 259 4.08 11.52 29.64
C ASP A 259 3.00 12.23 30.46
N ARG A 260 1.79 12.35 29.90
CA ARG A 260 0.65 13.02 30.53
C ARG A 260 -0.57 12.08 30.58
N PRO A 261 -0.62 11.18 31.57
CA PRO A 261 -1.78 10.31 31.76
C PRO A 261 -3.09 11.09 31.80
N GLY A 262 -4.08 10.62 31.03
CA GLY A 262 -5.39 11.27 30.89
C GLY A 262 -5.50 12.29 29.76
N LEU A 263 -4.42 12.51 28.98
CA LEU A 263 -4.41 13.43 27.83
C LEU A 263 -5.54 13.13 26.82
N ASP A 264 -5.81 11.84 26.59
CA ASP A 264 -6.80 11.36 25.60
C ASP A 264 -8.20 11.13 26.18
N ASP A 265 -8.42 11.33 27.49
CA ASP A 265 -9.66 10.91 28.15
C ASP A 265 -10.89 11.62 27.60
N ARG A 266 -10.80 12.94 27.43
CA ARG A 266 -11.91 13.72 26.86
C ARG A 266 -12.25 13.32 25.43
N ALA A 267 -11.26 12.90 24.65
CA ALA A 267 -11.46 12.44 23.30
C ALA A 267 -12.10 11.04 23.31
N ALA A 268 -11.59 10.13 24.14
CA ALA A 268 -12.07 8.75 24.25
C ALA A 268 -13.52 8.65 24.77
N LEU A 269 -13.92 9.57 25.65
CA LEU A 269 -15.30 9.69 26.12
C LEU A 269 -16.28 10.15 25.05
N ARG A 270 -15.82 10.77 23.96
CA ARG A 270 -16.66 11.12 22.81
C ARG A 270 -16.80 9.92 21.87
N ASP A 271 -15.70 9.51 21.27
CA ASP A 271 -15.63 8.41 20.30
C ASP A 271 -14.17 8.11 19.91
N ASP A 272 -13.95 6.94 19.30
CA ASP A 272 -12.63 6.49 18.85
C ASP A 272 -12.06 7.41 17.75
N GLU A 273 -12.91 7.98 16.90
CA GLU A 273 -12.51 8.88 15.82
C GLU A 273 -11.92 10.20 16.34
N THR A 274 -12.41 10.69 17.48
CA THR A 274 -11.89 11.88 18.15
C THR A 274 -10.51 11.62 18.72
N VAL A 275 -10.26 10.42 19.28
CA VAL A 275 -8.91 10.02 19.72
C VAL A 275 -7.97 9.87 18.52
N ARG A 276 -8.42 9.22 17.43
CA ARG A 276 -7.64 9.08 16.19
C ARG A 276 -7.22 10.44 15.64
N ARG A 277 -8.14 11.42 15.60
CA ARG A 277 -7.82 12.79 15.18
C ARG A 277 -6.83 13.47 16.12
N ALA A 278 -7.02 13.35 17.44
CA ALA A 278 -6.09 13.91 18.41
C ALA A 278 -4.68 13.32 18.29
N TRP A 279 -4.57 12.03 17.99
CA TRP A 279 -3.30 11.37 17.69
C TRP A 279 -2.67 11.93 16.41
N LEU A 280 -3.41 12.00 15.30
CA LEU A 280 -2.91 12.54 14.03
C LEU A 280 -2.49 14.01 14.13
N GLU A 281 -3.20 14.83 14.92
CA GLU A 281 -2.86 16.24 15.15
C GLU A 281 -1.52 16.43 15.88
N ARG A 282 -1.05 15.44 16.65
CA ARG A 282 0.27 15.45 17.30
C ARG A 282 1.41 15.13 16.33
N CYS A 283 1.11 14.50 15.19
CA CYS A 283 2.11 14.07 14.23
C CYS A 283 2.81 15.31 13.62
N PRO A 284 4.14 15.46 13.75
CA PRO A 284 4.87 16.57 13.18
C PRO A 284 4.72 16.63 11.65
N ALA A 285 4.67 17.85 11.08
CA ALA A 285 4.49 18.04 9.63
C ALA A 285 5.53 17.31 8.76
N ARG A 286 6.75 17.08 9.28
CA ARG A 286 7.81 16.31 8.59
C ARG A 286 7.44 14.83 8.35
N LEU A 287 6.51 14.29 9.14
CA LEU A 287 6.03 12.92 9.05
C LEU A 287 4.68 12.82 8.31
N SER A 288 4.20 13.93 7.74
CA SER A 288 2.90 13.98 7.02
C SER A 288 2.75 12.88 5.97
N ARG A 289 3.81 12.53 5.23
CA ARG A 289 3.76 11.44 4.25
C ARG A 289 3.48 10.07 4.87
N ALA A 290 4.02 9.80 6.07
CA ALA A 290 3.83 8.53 6.76
C ALA A 290 2.38 8.30 7.21
N VAL A 291 1.58 9.38 7.33
CA VAL A 291 0.19 9.33 7.78
C VAL A 291 -0.82 9.65 6.67
N LEU A 292 -0.37 9.80 5.42
CA LEU A 292 -1.28 10.11 4.30
C LEU A 292 -2.39 9.09 4.14
N ALA A 293 -2.12 7.80 4.38
CA ALA A 293 -3.16 6.76 4.36
C ALA A 293 -4.32 7.07 5.31
N GLU A 294 -4.06 7.79 6.40
CA GLU A 294 -5.05 8.17 7.43
C GLU A 294 -5.68 9.54 7.21
N THR A 295 -4.97 10.48 6.59
CA THR A 295 -5.39 11.88 6.46
C THR A 295 -5.89 12.26 5.06
N ASP A 296 -5.30 11.67 4.01
CA ASP A 296 -5.68 11.89 2.61
C ASP A 296 -5.41 10.61 1.79
N PRO A 297 -6.34 9.64 1.81
CA PRO A 297 -6.20 8.40 1.06
C PRO A 297 -6.00 8.61 -0.44
N SER A 298 -6.56 9.69 -1.00
CA SER A 298 -6.41 9.98 -2.42
C SER A 298 -4.99 10.45 -2.75
N ALA A 299 -4.39 11.31 -1.91
CA ALA A 299 -2.99 11.68 -2.06
C ALA A 299 -2.07 10.46 -1.81
N HIS A 300 -2.37 9.63 -0.81
CA HIS A 300 -1.63 8.40 -0.55
C HIS A 300 -1.58 7.49 -1.79
N PHE A 301 -2.72 7.27 -2.44
CA PHE A 301 -2.79 6.53 -3.70
C PHE A 301 -1.88 7.13 -4.78
N CYS A 302 -1.94 8.44 -5.03
CA CYS A 302 -1.06 9.08 -6.01
C CYS A 302 0.44 8.91 -5.67
N HIS A 303 0.80 8.94 -4.38
CA HIS A 303 2.17 8.67 -3.94
C HIS A 303 2.59 7.22 -4.16
N THR A 304 1.73 6.24 -3.90
CA THR A 304 2.02 4.82 -4.17
C THR A 304 2.20 4.55 -5.66
N VAL A 305 1.40 5.21 -6.53
CA VAL A 305 1.55 5.10 -7.99
C VAL A 305 2.87 5.70 -8.46
N TYR A 306 3.26 6.86 -7.91
CA TYR A 306 4.56 7.47 -8.18
C TYR A 306 5.71 6.51 -7.84
N GLU A 307 5.64 5.85 -6.69
CA GLU A 307 6.65 4.88 -6.23
C GLU A 307 6.67 3.60 -7.07
N LEU A 308 5.51 3.12 -7.51
CA LEU A 308 5.42 2.02 -8.49
C LEU A 308 6.10 2.39 -9.80
N SER A 309 5.83 3.58 -10.34
CA SER A 309 6.48 4.05 -11.57
C SER A 309 7.99 4.25 -11.39
N GLU A 310 8.47 4.68 -10.21
CA GLU A 310 9.91 4.71 -9.89
C GLU A 310 10.51 3.30 -9.85
N ALA A 311 9.83 2.34 -9.21
CA ALA A 311 10.27 0.94 -9.15
C ALA A 311 10.36 0.29 -10.53
N LEU A 312 9.48 0.69 -11.46
CA LEU A 312 9.45 0.21 -12.85
C LEU A 312 10.38 1.00 -13.79
N ALA A 313 11.16 1.96 -13.29
CA ALA A 313 11.99 2.79 -14.15
C ALA A 313 13.19 2.05 -14.81
N PHE A 314 13.30 0.73 -14.63
CA PHE A 314 14.21 -0.12 -15.40
C PHE A 314 13.60 -0.59 -16.73
N THR A 315 12.27 -0.52 -16.89
CA THR A 315 11.59 -0.92 -18.12
C THR A 315 11.76 0.14 -19.22
N GLY A 316 11.63 -0.27 -20.48
CA GLY A 316 11.66 0.65 -21.62
C GLY A 316 10.46 1.61 -21.67
N ASP A 317 9.32 1.19 -21.12
CA ASP A 317 8.12 2.01 -20.93
C ASP A 317 7.53 1.79 -19.53
N PRO A 318 7.96 2.59 -18.53
CA PRO A 318 7.46 2.48 -17.16
C PRO A 318 5.98 2.80 -17.04
N ALA A 319 5.43 3.65 -17.92
CA ALA A 319 4.02 4.00 -17.89
C ALA A 319 3.15 2.82 -18.34
N HIS A 320 3.54 2.14 -19.42
CA HIS A 320 2.85 0.94 -19.86
C HIS A 320 2.94 -0.19 -18.83
N ALA A 321 4.15 -0.45 -18.29
CA ALA A 321 4.33 -1.48 -17.26
C ALA A 321 3.49 -1.22 -15.99
N ALA A 322 3.43 0.05 -15.55
CA ALA A 322 2.59 0.42 -14.42
C ALA A 322 1.10 0.27 -14.74
N ALA A 323 0.68 0.64 -15.96
CA ALA A 323 -0.70 0.47 -16.41
C ALA A 323 -1.14 -1.01 -16.40
N THR A 324 -0.25 -1.95 -16.76
CA THR A 324 -0.53 -3.39 -16.68
C THR A 324 -0.82 -3.84 -15.25
N LEU A 325 -0.04 -3.39 -14.26
CA LEU A 325 -0.30 -3.70 -12.84
C LEU A 325 -1.55 -3.00 -12.29
N LEU A 326 -1.86 -1.80 -12.79
CA LEU A 326 -3.07 -1.06 -12.44
C LEU A 326 -4.34 -1.70 -13.03
N ALA A 327 -4.22 -2.46 -14.13
CA ALA A 327 -5.33 -3.12 -14.80
C ALA A 327 -5.99 -4.22 -13.95
N ASP A 328 -5.26 -4.77 -12.98
CA ASP A 328 -5.74 -5.76 -12.01
C ASP A 328 -6.64 -5.15 -10.92
N LEU A 329 -6.64 -3.81 -10.79
CA LEU A 329 -7.45 -3.13 -9.79
C LEU A 329 -8.93 -3.13 -10.18
N SER A 330 -9.80 -3.40 -9.22
CA SER A 330 -11.24 -3.28 -9.43
C SER A 330 -11.64 -1.80 -9.54
N ASP A 331 -11.94 -1.33 -10.75
CA ASP A 331 -12.41 0.03 -11.03
C ASP A 331 -13.84 0.07 -11.59
N SER A 332 -14.77 -0.60 -10.91
CA SER A 332 -16.18 -0.66 -11.33
C SER A 332 -16.87 0.71 -11.44
N ARG A 333 -16.31 1.74 -10.80
CA ARG A 333 -16.82 3.13 -10.82
C ARG A 333 -16.09 4.03 -11.82
N GLY A 334 -15.12 3.52 -12.59
CA GLY A 334 -14.37 4.31 -13.58
C GLY A 334 -13.60 5.50 -12.97
N MET A 335 -13.18 5.37 -11.71
CA MET A 335 -12.55 6.43 -10.93
C MET A 335 -11.04 6.51 -11.15
N LEU A 336 -10.41 5.43 -11.63
CA LEU A 336 -8.96 5.32 -11.74
C LEU A 336 -8.37 6.30 -12.77
N PRO A 337 -8.89 6.41 -14.01
CA PRO A 337 -8.29 7.27 -15.05
C PRO A 337 -8.14 8.74 -14.64
N GLY A 338 -9.11 9.28 -13.89
CA GLY A 338 -9.10 10.67 -13.43
C GLY A 338 -8.03 11.00 -12.37
N ARG A 339 -7.32 9.99 -11.87
CA ARG A 339 -6.24 10.13 -10.87
C ARG A 339 -4.85 9.94 -11.47
N LEU A 340 -4.75 9.27 -12.62
CA LEU A 340 -3.50 9.03 -13.33
C LEU A 340 -3.06 10.26 -14.11
N ASP A 341 -1.75 10.46 -14.24
CA ASP A 341 -1.22 11.43 -15.21
C ASP A 341 -1.58 11.01 -16.65
N HIS A 342 -1.44 11.93 -17.61
CA HIS A 342 -1.89 11.70 -18.98
C HIS A 342 -1.16 10.53 -19.69
N ARG A 343 0.09 10.21 -19.30
CA ARG A 343 0.88 9.11 -19.89
C ARG A 343 0.34 7.78 -19.39
N LEU A 344 0.21 7.63 -18.07
CA LEU A 344 -0.39 6.44 -17.43
C LEU A 344 -1.85 6.25 -17.86
N ARG A 345 -2.63 7.32 -17.90
CA ARG A 345 -4.04 7.30 -18.32
C ARG A 345 -4.18 6.80 -19.75
N ARG A 346 -3.29 7.21 -20.66
CA ARG A 346 -3.27 6.73 -22.04
C ARG A 346 -2.96 5.24 -22.11
N ALA A 347 -1.89 4.79 -21.44
CA ALA A 347 -1.51 3.37 -21.44
C ALA A 347 -2.62 2.48 -20.83
N TYR A 348 -3.22 2.92 -19.72
CA TYR A 348 -4.36 2.24 -19.12
C TYR A 348 -5.58 2.21 -20.07
N GLY A 349 -5.86 3.31 -20.77
CA GLY A 349 -6.94 3.38 -21.75
C GLY A 349 -6.71 2.52 -22.99
N GLU A 350 -5.46 2.21 -23.34
CA GLU A 350 -5.11 1.23 -24.38
C GLU A 350 -5.44 -0.19 -23.92
N LEU A 351 -5.06 -0.56 -22.69
CA LEU A 351 -5.41 -1.85 -22.09
C LEU A 351 -6.93 -2.03 -21.92
N ALA A 352 -7.63 -0.97 -21.48
CA ALA A 352 -9.08 -0.99 -21.31
C ALA A 352 -9.81 -1.23 -22.64
N ARG A 353 -9.36 -0.58 -23.73
CA ARG A 353 -9.91 -0.80 -25.08
C ARG A 353 -9.62 -2.20 -25.61
N ALA A 354 -8.55 -2.83 -25.16
CA ALA A 354 -8.21 -4.21 -25.48
C ALA A 354 -8.97 -5.24 -24.61
N GLY A 355 -9.79 -4.80 -23.65
CA GLY A 355 -10.50 -5.70 -22.72
C GLY A 355 -9.59 -6.33 -21.66
N LEU A 356 -8.41 -5.74 -21.41
CA LEU A 356 -7.41 -6.24 -20.48
C LEU A 356 -7.49 -5.59 -19.09
N THR A 357 -8.59 -4.91 -18.76
CA THR A 357 -8.81 -4.25 -17.47
C THR A 357 -10.02 -4.84 -16.75
N GLY A 358 -9.94 -4.96 -15.42
CA GLY A 358 -11.03 -5.43 -14.56
C GLY A 358 -10.84 -6.88 -14.09
N THR A 359 -11.41 -7.20 -12.93
CA THR A 359 -11.26 -8.50 -12.25
C THR A 359 -11.75 -9.70 -13.09
N SER A 360 -12.58 -9.47 -14.10
CA SER A 360 -13.06 -10.50 -15.03
C SER A 360 -11.97 -11.09 -15.92
N ALA A 361 -10.81 -10.43 -16.09
CA ALA A 361 -9.68 -10.99 -16.84
C ALA A 361 -8.87 -12.04 -16.02
N ALA A 362 -9.08 -12.11 -14.70
CA ALA A 362 -8.38 -13.03 -13.80
C ALA A 362 -9.29 -14.02 -13.06
N GLU A 363 -10.62 -13.88 -13.15
CA GLU A 363 -11.59 -14.87 -12.62
C GLU A 363 -11.77 -16.11 -13.51
N SER A 364 -11.08 -16.22 -14.66
CA SER A 364 -10.95 -17.51 -15.37
C SER A 364 -9.74 -18.31 -14.86
N THR A 365 -9.63 -18.50 -13.54
CA THR A 365 -8.96 -19.69 -13.02
C THR A 365 -10.06 -20.70 -12.78
N GLU A 366 -10.14 -21.71 -13.65
CA GLU A 366 -11.00 -22.88 -13.42
C GLU A 366 -10.79 -23.41 -11.99
N PRO A 367 -11.86 -23.78 -11.27
CA PRO A 367 -11.76 -24.23 -9.90
C PRO A 367 -11.43 -25.73 -9.89
N ASP A 368 -10.15 -26.09 -9.74
CA ASP A 368 -9.80 -27.39 -9.21
C ASP A 368 -9.85 -27.31 -7.67
N GLY A 369 -10.99 -27.69 -7.10
CA GLY A 369 -11.11 -27.97 -5.66
C GLY A 369 -12.43 -27.56 -4.99
N PHE A 370 -13.38 -28.50 -4.97
CA PHE A 370 -14.57 -28.65 -4.12
C PHE A 370 -15.64 -27.54 -4.06
N PRO A 371 -16.93 -27.89 -4.27
CA PRO A 371 -18.03 -26.94 -4.12
C PRO A 371 -18.27 -26.61 -2.64
N VAL A 372 -18.33 -25.31 -2.33
CA VAL A 372 -18.80 -24.82 -1.03
C VAL A 372 -20.32 -24.95 -1.00
N LEU A 373 -20.83 -25.90 -0.22
CA LEU A 373 -22.22 -25.92 0.20
C LEU A 373 -22.48 -24.72 1.10
N GLY A 374 -23.35 -23.80 0.65
CA GLY A 374 -23.87 -22.72 1.47
C GLY A 374 -24.71 -23.23 2.66
N PRO A 375 -24.99 -22.35 3.64
CA PRO A 375 -25.68 -22.74 4.87
C PRO A 375 -27.10 -23.27 4.60
N ALA A 376 -27.44 -24.33 5.34
CA ALA A 376 -28.62 -25.17 5.20
C ALA A 376 -29.94 -24.40 5.01
N GLN A 377 -30.56 -24.59 3.84
CA GLN A 377 -32.00 -24.36 3.65
C GLN A 377 -32.79 -25.57 4.20
N PRO A 378 -33.92 -25.38 4.90
CA PRO A 378 -34.75 -26.49 5.35
C PRO A 378 -35.38 -27.21 4.16
N LEU A 379 -35.28 -28.54 4.16
CA LEU A 379 -35.93 -29.43 3.19
C LEU A 379 -37.46 -29.22 3.20
N PRO A 380 -38.12 -29.01 2.04
CA PRO A 380 -39.55 -29.22 1.92
C PRO A 380 -39.86 -30.71 1.75
N ALA A 381 -40.87 -31.17 2.48
CA ALA A 381 -41.41 -32.53 2.41
C ALA A 381 -41.97 -32.86 1.00
N GLY A 382 -41.74 -34.08 0.53
CA GLY A 382 -42.58 -34.68 -0.53
C GLY A 382 -43.97 -35.08 0.00
N PRO A 383 -44.84 -35.75 -0.78
CA PRO A 383 -44.65 -36.40 -2.08
C PRO A 383 -45.76 -36.09 -3.12
N HIS A 384 -45.63 -36.63 -4.35
CA HIS A 384 -46.67 -37.24 -5.22
C HIS A 384 -46.12 -37.34 -6.66
N GLU A 385 -45.73 -38.53 -7.15
CA GLU A 385 -46.53 -39.47 -7.94
C GLU A 385 -47.12 -38.89 -9.26
N ARG A 386 -46.52 -39.24 -10.43
CA ARG A 386 -47.12 -40.12 -11.49
C ARG A 386 -46.59 -39.89 -12.93
N HIS A 387 -46.29 -41.04 -13.56
CA HIS A 387 -46.38 -41.41 -15.00
C HIS A 387 -45.23 -40.89 -15.91
N GLY A 388 -44.42 -41.71 -16.58
CA GLY A 388 -44.72 -42.83 -17.50
C GLY A 388 -44.76 -42.24 -18.93
N GLN A 389 -44.11 -42.68 -20.01
CA GLN A 389 -43.45 -43.91 -20.47
C GLN A 389 -42.66 -43.54 -21.76
N VAL A 390 -41.42 -44.05 -21.95
CA VAL A 390 -40.98 -45.04 -22.97
C VAL A 390 -40.41 -44.54 -24.32
N ALA A 391 -39.21 -45.09 -24.62
CA ALA A 391 -38.56 -45.39 -25.92
C ALA A 391 -38.03 -44.23 -26.78
N ARG A 392 -36.90 -44.33 -27.51
CA ARG A 392 -36.06 -45.48 -27.96
C ARG A 392 -34.68 -44.96 -28.42
N GLU A 393 -33.68 -45.81 -28.23
CA GLU A 393 -32.44 -46.06 -29.00
C GLU A 393 -31.91 -45.05 -30.05
N GLY A 394 -30.63 -44.68 -29.85
CA GLY A 394 -29.57 -44.79 -30.87
C GLY A 394 -29.30 -43.56 -31.73
N GLU A 395 -28.16 -42.89 -31.51
CA GLU A 395 -27.26 -42.39 -32.56
C GLU A 395 -25.99 -41.70 -32.01
N GLY A 396 -24.84 -42.19 -32.47
CA GLY A 396 -23.63 -41.42 -32.84
C GLY A 396 -22.98 -40.45 -31.85
N TRP A 397 -21.91 -40.90 -31.19
CA TRP A 397 -20.88 -40.00 -30.66
C TRP A 397 -20.11 -39.36 -31.82
N HIS A 398 -20.45 -38.11 -32.17
CA HIS A 398 -19.56 -37.23 -32.91
C HIS A 398 -18.87 -36.27 -31.94
N VAL A 399 -17.58 -36.53 -31.71
CA VAL A 399 -16.66 -35.58 -31.05
C VAL A 399 -16.30 -34.51 -32.09
N PRO A 400 -16.63 -33.23 -31.90
CA PRO A 400 -16.06 -32.18 -32.74
C PRO A 400 -14.61 -31.95 -32.31
N ALA A 401 -13.72 -31.98 -33.29
CA ALA A 401 -12.30 -31.75 -33.14
C ALA A 401 -12.02 -30.42 -32.42
N ARG A 402 -11.09 -30.51 -31.45
CA ARG A 402 -10.50 -29.41 -30.70
C ARG A 402 -9.91 -28.39 -31.68
N ALA A 403 -10.50 -27.20 -31.75
CA ALA A 403 -9.86 -26.06 -32.40
C ALA A 403 -8.56 -25.72 -31.65
N PRO A 404 -7.48 -25.34 -32.36
CA PRO A 404 -6.19 -25.04 -31.73
C PRO A 404 -6.37 -23.89 -30.74
N GLY A 405 -5.89 -24.10 -29.52
CA GLY A 405 -5.98 -23.14 -28.44
C GLY A 405 -5.46 -21.79 -28.87
N HIS A 406 -6.32 -20.77 -28.76
CA HIS A 406 -5.85 -19.41 -28.66
C HIS A 406 -5.00 -19.34 -27.39
N HIS A 407 -3.67 -19.32 -27.56
CA HIS A 407 -2.79 -18.76 -26.56
C HIS A 407 -3.29 -17.34 -26.27
N VAL A 408 -3.97 -17.17 -25.14
CA VAL A 408 -4.12 -15.84 -24.55
C VAL A 408 -2.70 -15.45 -24.16
N VAL A 409 -2.09 -14.61 -24.98
CA VAL A 409 -0.82 -13.96 -24.67
C VAL A 409 -1.04 -13.22 -23.36
N SER A 410 -0.52 -13.79 -22.27
CA SER A 410 -0.39 -13.10 -21.00
C SER A 410 0.53 -11.92 -21.26
N GLY A 411 -0.04 -10.73 -21.46
CA GLY A 411 0.67 -9.48 -21.78
C GLY A 411 1.48 -8.91 -20.62
N PHE A 412 2.03 -9.77 -19.76
CA PHE A 412 2.78 -9.39 -18.58
C PHE A 412 4.28 -9.68 -18.79
N GLU A 413 4.96 -8.79 -19.49
CA GLU A 413 6.43 -8.86 -19.67
C GLU A 413 7.12 -7.79 -18.81
N ILE A 414 6.94 -7.88 -17.49
CA ILE A 414 7.78 -7.16 -16.53
C ILE A 414 8.86 -8.14 -16.08
N GLU A 415 10.12 -7.84 -16.44
CA GLU A 415 11.29 -8.64 -16.10
C GLU A 415 12.26 -7.78 -15.26
N PRO A 416 12.17 -7.82 -13.92
CA PRO A 416 13.09 -7.10 -13.07
C PRO A 416 14.52 -7.62 -13.24
N PRO A 417 15.54 -6.72 -13.28
CA PRO A 417 16.92 -7.12 -13.53
C PRO A 417 17.56 -7.89 -12.36
N ASP A 418 16.99 -7.77 -11.16
CA ASP A 418 17.47 -8.40 -9.94
C ASP A 418 16.34 -8.58 -8.92
N ARG A 419 16.61 -9.36 -7.86
CA ARG A 419 15.66 -9.62 -6.77
C ARG A 419 15.24 -8.37 -6.01
N VAL A 420 16.12 -7.37 -5.90
CA VAL A 420 15.83 -6.11 -5.20
C VAL A 420 14.79 -5.30 -5.95
N SER A 421 14.92 -5.26 -7.28
CA SER A 421 13.99 -4.62 -8.20
C SER A 421 12.66 -5.36 -8.24
N ALA A 422 12.68 -6.71 -8.23
CA ALA A 422 11.46 -7.51 -8.14
C ALA A 422 10.70 -7.24 -6.83
N ALA A 423 11.40 -7.25 -5.69
CA ALA A 423 10.81 -6.92 -4.39
C ALA A 423 10.27 -5.48 -4.33
N ALA A 424 10.97 -4.51 -4.96
CA ALA A 424 10.52 -3.13 -5.05
C ALA A 424 9.23 -2.98 -5.88
N VAL A 425 9.13 -3.66 -7.01
CA VAL A 425 7.93 -3.67 -7.86
C VAL A 425 6.77 -4.34 -7.13
N LEU A 426 6.99 -5.51 -6.52
CA LEU A 426 5.96 -6.22 -5.75
C LEU A 426 5.42 -5.39 -4.59
N GLY A 427 6.30 -4.78 -3.80
CA GLY A 427 5.92 -3.97 -2.64
C GLY A 427 5.14 -2.73 -3.05
N SER A 428 5.63 -2.02 -4.07
CA SER A 428 4.95 -0.82 -4.60
C SER A 428 3.60 -1.16 -5.24
N ALA A 429 3.52 -2.24 -6.02
CA ALA A 429 2.28 -2.67 -6.67
C ALA A 429 1.23 -3.11 -5.65
N TYR A 430 1.64 -3.79 -4.57
CA TYR A 430 0.73 -4.14 -3.49
C TYR A 430 0.27 -2.90 -2.70
N ALA A 431 1.18 -1.97 -2.40
CA ALA A 431 0.85 -0.70 -1.75
C ALA A 431 -0.19 0.09 -2.57
N VAL A 432 -0.05 0.14 -3.89
CA VAL A 432 -1.02 0.75 -4.81
C VAL A 432 -2.39 0.07 -4.69
N GLY A 433 -2.42 -1.27 -4.66
CA GLY A 433 -3.66 -2.03 -4.50
C GLY A 433 -4.37 -1.76 -3.16
N LEU A 434 -3.62 -1.69 -2.06
CA LEU A 434 -4.16 -1.33 -0.74
C LEU A 434 -4.67 0.11 -0.70
N ALA A 435 -3.91 1.06 -1.25
CA ALA A 435 -4.32 2.45 -1.33
C ALA A 435 -5.57 2.62 -2.21
N TRP A 436 -5.66 1.87 -3.32
CA TRP A 436 -6.83 1.86 -4.18
C TRP A 436 -8.06 1.29 -3.48
N ALA A 437 -7.93 0.17 -2.75
CA ALA A 437 -9.02 -0.39 -1.95
C ALA A 437 -9.57 0.65 -0.96
N ARG A 438 -8.69 1.42 -0.31
CA ARG A 438 -9.09 2.49 0.62
C ARG A 438 -9.79 3.68 -0.05
N VAL A 439 -9.41 4.02 -1.28
CA VAL A 439 -10.04 5.11 -2.07
C VAL A 439 -11.38 4.67 -2.68
N SER A 440 -11.45 3.45 -3.19
CA SER A 440 -12.59 2.96 -3.97
C SER A 440 -13.64 2.23 -3.13
N GLY A 441 -13.25 1.68 -1.98
CA GLY A 441 -14.03 0.72 -1.21
C GLY A 441 -14.00 -0.69 -1.80
N ALA A 442 -13.15 -0.95 -2.81
CA ALA A 442 -12.95 -2.29 -3.35
C ALA A 442 -12.31 -3.21 -2.29
N ARG A 443 -12.65 -4.50 -2.35
CA ARG A 443 -12.02 -5.51 -1.49
C ARG A 443 -10.63 -5.87 -2.01
N VAL A 444 -9.71 -6.12 -1.08
CA VAL A 444 -8.40 -6.69 -1.39
C VAL A 444 -8.57 -8.21 -1.58
N PRO A 445 -8.10 -8.80 -2.69
CA PRO A 445 -8.17 -10.26 -2.88
C PRO A 445 -7.33 -11.01 -1.84
N GLU A 446 -7.85 -12.13 -1.33
CA GLU A 446 -7.15 -12.96 -0.31
C GLU A 446 -5.81 -13.52 -0.80
N ARG A 447 -5.69 -13.77 -2.11
CA ARG A 447 -4.48 -14.31 -2.77
C ARG A 447 -3.64 -13.24 -3.48
N GLY A 448 -3.87 -11.97 -3.14
CA GLY A 448 -3.21 -10.85 -3.81
C GLY A 448 -3.76 -10.59 -5.21
N PHE A 449 -3.24 -9.54 -5.84
CA PHE A 449 -3.64 -9.12 -7.19
C PHE A 449 -2.91 -9.95 -8.26
N ALA A 450 -3.53 -10.13 -9.42
CA ALA A 450 -3.13 -11.15 -10.41
C ALA A 450 -1.70 -10.97 -10.95
N GLY A 451 -1.31 -9.76 -11.34
CA GLY A 451 0.02 -9.43 -11.85
C GLY A 451 1.11 -9.57 -10.79
N GLN A 452 0.80 -9.20 -9.53
CA GLN A 452 1.71 -9.40 -8.39
C GLN A 452 1.91 -10.90 -8.15
N SER A 453 0.85 -11.70 -8.17
CA SER A 453 0.94 -13.16 -8.02
C SER A 453 1.65 -13.85 -9.20
N ALA A 454 1.53 -13.31 -10.41
CA ALA A 454 2.31 -13.77 -11.57
C ALA A 454 3.81 -13.48 -11.39
N LEU A 455 4.16 -12.27 -10.92
CA LEU A 455 5.54 -11.89 -10.65
C LEU A 455 6.15 -12.72 -9.50
N VAL A 456 5.40 -12.99 -8.43
CA VAL A 456 5.82 -13.89 -7.33
C VAL A 456 6.12 -15.29 -7.84
N ARG A 457 5.24 -15.88 -8.67
CA ARG A 457 5.48 -17.21 -9.25
C ARG A 457 6.79 -17.24 -10.04
N ARG A 458 7.11 -16.19 -10.80
CA ARG A 458 8.37 -16.12 -11.56
C ARG A 458 9.61 -16.08 -10.65
N VAL A 459 9.60 -15.18 -9.66
CA VAL A 459 10.71 -15.04 -8.68
C VAL A 459 10.91 -16.32 -7.87
N ALA A 460 9.83 -17.05 -7.58
CA ALA A 460 9.87 -18.34 -6.90
C ALA A 460 10.62 -19.41 -7.72
N HIS A 461 10.34 -19.53 -9.02
CA HIS A 461 11.02 -20.50 -9.89
C HIS A 461 12.53 -20.24 -9.98
N GLU A 462 12.95 -18.96 -9.98
CA GLU A 462 14.38 -18.58 -9.94
C GLU A 462 15.08 -18.91 -8.61
N ARG A 463 14.32 -19.25 -7.53
CA ARG A 463 14.88 -19.69 -6.25
C ARG A 463 15.26 -21.18 -6.28
N ASP A 464 14.52 -21.98 -7.03
CA ASP A 464 14.67 -23.43 -7.11
C ASP A 464 15.74 -23.85 -8.14
N ASP A 465 16.14 -22.96 -9.06
CA ASP A 465 17.13 -23.20 -10.11
C ASP A 465 18.61 -22.94 -9.72
N VAL A 466 18.91 -22.77 -8.43
CA VAL A 466 20.31 -22.71 -7.95
C VAL A 466 20.67 -24.02 -7.23
N PRO A 467 21.13 -25.05 -7.97
CA PRO A 467 21.88 -26.12 -7.34
C PRO A 467 23.22 -25.54 -6.87
N SER A 468 23.46 -25.60 -5.56
CA SER A 468 24.74 -25.36 -4.91
C SER A 468 25.86 -26.23 -5.45
#